data_AF-A0A350QCR9-F1
#
_entry.id   AF-A0A350QCR9-F1
#
_cell.length_a   1.000
_cell.length_b   1.000
_cell.length_c   1.000
_cell.angle_alpha   90.00
_cell.angle_beta   90.00
_cell.angle_gamma   90.00
#
_symmetry.space_group_name_H-M   'P 1'
#
loop_
_entity.id
_entity.type
_entity.pdbx_description
1 polymer ?
#
loop_
_entity_poly.entity_id
_entity_poly.type
_entity_poly.pdbx_seq_one_letter_code
_entity_poly.pdbx_strand_id
1 'polypeptide(L)'
;MQLQQAVTELNDTNTELVKMQQQLIESAKLSQIGILVAGVAREITAPVTKSLEAADALQQEHLLIGQAMQNNVLKRSVFENYLQGSTVNISRLSQHLRRADELIQSFKAVAVDQSSEQRRNFILYDYLQQVLLSLRYELSDYDVKPDIKGDKILVLQSYPGSFSRILTNLVLNSLQHGFKTKQAQSIVIEYSILSDGQLQIQYRDNGVGMSEAVLARIFEPFYTTAQQNGGSGLGLSIVYNLVTQQLKGSIICESQPDHGTTFTITLPVRIVVKYRKNVGS
;
A
#
# COMPACT_ATOMS: atom_id res chain seq x y z
N MET A 1 11.25 -48.46 -24.40
CA MET A 1 12.42 -47.69 -23.95
C MET A 1 12.35 -46.22 -24.37
N GLN A 2 12.31 -45.86 -25.65
CA GLN A 2 12.25 -44.44 -26.08
C GLN A 2 11.06 -43.64 -25.52
N LEU A 3 9.85 -44.23 -25.47
CA LEU A 3 8.66 -43.55 -24.93
C LEU A 3 8.76 -43.28 -23.41
N GLN A 4 9.32 -44.22 -22.65
CA GLN A 4 9.55 -44.03 -21.21
C GLN A 4 10.62 -42.97 -20.96
N GLN A 5 11.65 -42.91 -21.79
CA GLN A 5 12.70 -41.91 -21.69
C GLN A 5 12.15 -40.50 -22.00
N ALA A 6 11.32 -40.36 -23.04
CA ALA A 6 10.64 -39.10 -23.37
C ALA A 6 9.64 -38.64 -22.29
N VAL A 7 8.92 -39.58 -21.66
CA VAL A 7 8.02 -39.27 -20.54
C VAL A 7 8.80 -38.80 -19.31
N THR A 8 9.93 -39.43 -19.00
CA THR A 8 10.79 -38.99 -17.89
C THR A 8 11.38 -37.61 -18.17
N GLU A 9 11.92 -37.38 -19.37
CA GLU A 9 12.48 -36.09 -19.78
C GLU A 9 11.43 -34.96 -19.79
N LEU A 10 10.20 -35.27 -20.21
CA LEU A 10 9.07 -34.33 -20.14
C LEU A 10 8.69 -34.01 -18.68
N ASN A 11 8.70 -35.01 -17.78
CA ASN A 11 8.41 -34.79 -16.37
C ASN A 11 9.51 -33.99 -15.67
N ASP A 12 10.77 -34.24 -16.01
CA ASP A 12 11.91 -33.52 -15.47
C ASP A 12 11.88 -32.05 -15.92
N THR A 13 11.70 -31.80 -17.21
CA THR A 13 11.54 -30.44 -17.76
C THR A 13 10.32 -29.71 -17.17
N ASN A 14 9.19 -30.39 -17.01
CA ASN A 14 8.02 -29.79 -16.36
C ASN A 14 8.29 -29.45 -14.88
N THR A 15 9.00 -30.31 -14.16
CA THR A 15 9.38 -30.06 -12.76
C THR A 15 10.33 -28.87 -12.65
N GLU A 16 11.30 -28.76 -13.55
CA GLU A 16 12.20 -27.61 -13.63
C GLU A 16 11.46 -26.31 -13.95
N LEU A 17 10.51 -26.34 -14.90
CA LEU A 17 9.68 -25.19 -15.26
C LEU A 17 8.85 -24.71 -14.07
N VAL A 18 8.18 -25.61 -13.36
CA VAL A 18 7.41 -25.27 -12.15
C VAL A 18 8.31 -24.65 -11.08
N LYS A 19 9.52 -25.19 -10.89
CA LYS A 19 10.49 -24.65 -9.93
C LYS A 19 10.95 -23.25 -10.30
N MET A 20 11.29 -23.02 -11.57
CA MET A 20 11.67 -21.69 -12.07
C MET A 20 10.52 -20.69 -11.95
N GLN A 21 9.30 -21.10 -12.29
CA GLN A 21 8.11 -20.27 -12.12
C GLN A 21 7.91 -19.86 -10.66
N GLN A 22 8.08 -20.80 -9.72
CA GLN A 22 7.98 -20.50 -8.30
C GLN A 22 9.06 -19.50 -7.84
N GLN A 23 10.30 -19.66 -8.33
CA GLN A 23 11.38 -18.71 -8.05
C GLN A 23 11.08 -17.31 -8.58
N LEU A 24 10.48 -17.20 -9.78
CA LEU A 24 10.06 -15.91 -10.35
C LEU A 24 8.93 -15.26 -9.54
N ILE A 25 7.97 -16.05 -9.05
CA ILE A 25 6.91 -15.57 -8.17
C ILE A 25 7.50 -15.03 -6.86
N GLU A 26 8.43 -15.75 -6.23
CA GLU A 26 9.10 -15.27 -5.02
C GLU A 26 9.92 -14.00 -5.28
N SER A 27 10.63 -13.93 -6.41
CA SER A 27 11.34 -12.72 -6.83
C SER A 27 10.40 -11.53 -7.02
N ALA A 28 9.25 -11.73 -7.65
CA ALA A 28 8.24 -10.67 -7.83
C ALA A 28 7.66 -10.18 -6.49
N LYS A 29 7.40 -11.09 -5.54
CA LYS A 29 6.99 -10.72 -4.17
C LYS A 29 8.05 -9.85 -3.49
N LEU A 30 9.32 -10.22 -3.58
CA LEU A 30 10.42 -9.44 -3.01
C LEU A 30 10.58 -8.07 -3.67
N SER A 31 10.41 -7.99 -5.00
CA SER A 31 10.44 -6.73 -5.73
C SER A 31 9.34 -5.75 -5.26
N GLN A 32 8.13 -6.25 -4.98
CA GLN A 32 7.04 -5.43 -4.44
C GLN A 32 7.37 -4.85 -3.06
N ILE A 33 7.98 -5.66 -2.19
CA ILE A 33 8.49 -5.18 -0.89
C ILE A 33 9.58 -4.12 -1.13
N GLY A 34 10.45 -4.31 -2.12
CA GLY A 34 11.47 -3.33 -2.50
C GLY A 34 10.92 -1.96 -2.87
N ILE A 35 9.82 -1.91 -3.64
CA ILE A 35 9.12 -0.66 -3.98
C ILE A 35 8.63 0.03 -2.70
N LEU A 36 7.94 -0.72 -1.82
CA LEU A 36 7.45 -0.19 -0.54
C LEU A 36 8.59 0.34 0.35
N VAL A 37 9.69 -0.40 0.45
CA VAL A 37 10.89 0.02 1.21
C VAL A 37 11.43 1.34 0.67
N ALA A 38 11.57 1.47 -0.66
CA ALA A 38 12.08 2.67 -1.30
C ALA A 38 11.14 3.87 -1.15
N GLY A 39 9.82 3.66 -1.27
CA GLY A 39 8.81 4.70 -1.04
C GLY A 39 8.82 5.19 0.41
N VAL A 40 8.80 4.25 1.36
CA VAL A 40 8.83 4.57 2.79
C VAL A 40 10.14 5.27 3.19
N ALA A 41 11.29 4.82 2.69
CA ALA A 41 12.56 5.48 2.96
C ALA A 41 12.55 6.95 2.50
N ARG A 42 12.00 7.24 1.31
CA ARG A 42 11.84 8.60 0.81
C ARG A 42 10.86 9.41 1.66
N GLU A 43 9.73 8.83 2.04
CA GLU A 43 8.72 9.50 2.88
C GLU A 43 9.16 9.71 4.33
N ILE A 44 10.07 8.90 4.87
CA ILE A 44 10.70 9.12 6.18
C ILE A 44 11.78 10.20 6.08
N THR A 45 12.55 10.22 4.98
CA THR A 45 13.60 11.22 4.77
C THR A 45 13.04 12.63 4.85
N ALA A 46 11.89 12.89 4.22
CA ALA A 46 11.28 14.22 4.20
C ALA A 46 11.01 14.86 5.59
N PRO A 47 10.26 14.22 6.53
CA PRO A 47 10.09 14.75 7.87
C PRO A 47 11.39 14.78 8.68
N VAL A 48 12.31 13.84 8.47
CA VAL A 48 13.62 13.87 9.16
C VAL A 48 14.43 15.10 8.74
N THR A 49 14.53 15.39 7.45
CA THR A 49 15.22 16.59 6.94
C THR A 49 14.60 17.86 7.51
N LYS A 50 13.26 17.99 7.49
CA LYS A 50 12.57 19.15 8.09
C LYS A 50 12.80 19.27 9.60
N SER A 51 12.96 18.15 10.29
CA SER A 51 13.30 18.14 11.73
C SER A 51 14.72 18.66 11.95
N LEU A 52 15.67 18.28 11.09
CA LEU A 52 17.05 18.80 11.11
C LEU A 52 17.08 20.30 10.84
N GLU A 53 16.39 20.78 9.81
CA GLU A 53 16.30 22.22 9.48
C GLU A 53 15.72 23.02 10.65
N ALA A 54 14.67 22.52 11.31
CA ALA A 54 14.10 23.16 12.49
C ALA A 54 15.05 23.16 13.69
N ALA A 55 15.82 22.08 13.89
CA ALA A 55 16.82 21.97 14.94
C ALA A 55 18.00 22.94 14.71
N ASP A 56 18.49 23.06 13.47
CA ASP A 56 19.55 23.97 13.11
C ASP A 56 19.12 25.43 13.30
N ALA A 57 17.89 25.78 12.89
CA ALA A 57 17.33 27.11 13.13
C ALA A 57 17.25 27.44 14.63
N LEU A 58 16.77 26.50 15.45
CA LEU A 58 16.73 26.61 16.91
C LEU A 58 18.13 26.81 17.51
N GLN A 59 19.11 26.06 17.01
CA GLN A 59 20.50 26.16 17.48
C GLN A 59 21.08 27.55 17.18
N GLN A 60 20.85 28.08 15.98
CA GLN A 60 21.32 29.42 15.60
C GLN A 60 20.64 30.51 16.44
N GLU A 61 19.32 30.44 16.63
CA GLU A 61 18.59 31.37 17.50
C GLU A 61 19.13 31.33 18.95
N HIS A 62 19.38 30.12 19.48
CA HIS A 62 19.93 29.94 20.82
C HIS A 62 21.33 30.55 20.96
N LEU A 63 22.19 30.38 19.95
CA LEU A 63 23.54 30.96 19.93
C LEU A 63 23.49 32.49 19.93
N LEU A 64 22.62 33.09 19.10
CA LEU A 64 22.46 34.55 19.03
C LEU A 64 21.98 35.13 20.36
N ILE A 65 21.03 34.47 21.02
CA ILE A 65 20.55 34.89 22.35
C ILE A 65 21.66 34.75 23.39
N GLY A 66 22.40 33.64 23.39
CA GLY A 66 23.54 33.44 24.28
C GLY A 66 24.60 34.54 24.14
N GLN A 67 24.94 34.93 22.92
CA GLN A 67 25.87 36.04 22.64
C GLN A 67 25.30 37.39 23.10
N ALA A 68 24.02 37.67 22.84
CA ALA A 68 23.38 38.91 23.28
C ALA A 68 23.34 39.03 24.82
N MET A 69 23.16 37.91 25.52
CA MET A 69 23.25 37.84 26.98
C MET A 69 24.67 38.10 27.47
N GLN A 70 25.68 37.43 26.91
CA GLN A 70 27.09 37.61 27.31
C GLN A 70 27.57 39.05 27.10
N ASN A 71 27.13 39.70 26.04
CA ASN A 71 27.48 41.08 25.73
C ASN A 71 26.62 42.13 26.46
N ASN A 72 25.69 41.71 27.33
CA ASN A 72 24.74 42.58 28.05
C ASN A 72 23.90 43.49 27.13
N VAL A 73 23.61 43.04 25.90
CA VAL A 73 22.80 43.78 24.91
C VAL A 73 21.41 43.17 24.68
N LEU A 74 21.06 42.10 25.41
CA LEU A 74 19.78 41.42 25.26
C LEU A 74 18.62 42.31 25.73
N LYS A 75 17.75 42.66 24.79
CA LYS A 75 16.49 43.37 25.07
C LYS A 75 15.38 42.37 25.42
N ARG A 76 14.49 42.77 26.33
CA ARG A 76 13.32 41.97 26.73
C ARG A 76 12.46 41.52 25.54
N SER A 77 12.19 42.41 24.59
CA SER A 77 11.40 42.08 23.40
C SER A 77 12.05 41.02 22.50
N VAL A 78 13.38 41.01 22.41
CA VAL A 78 14.13 40.01 21.64
C VAL A 78 14.06 38.64 22.33
N PHE A 79 14.16 38.63 23.66
CA PHE A 79 14.00 37.41 24.45
C PHE A 79 12.58 36.83 24.38
N GLU A 80 11.55 37.67 24.47
CA GLU A 80 10.14 37.25 24.34
C GLU A 80 9.87 36.66 22.94
N ASN A 81 10.37 37.31 21.88
CA ASN A 81 10.28 36.77 20.51
C ASN A 81 11.00 35.43 20.37
N TYR A 82 12.18 35.27 20.97
CA TYR A 82 12.91 34.01 21.00
C TYR A 82 12.12 32.89 21.69
N LEU A 83 11.53 33.16 22.86
CA LEU A 83 10.73 32.16 23.58
C LEU A 83 9.53 31.70 22.75
N GLN A 84 8.86 32.65 22.07
CA GLN A 84 7.74 32.31 21.19
C GLN A 84 8.20 31.53 19.95
N GLY A 85 9.25 31.99 19.27
CA GLY A 85 9.81 31.35 18.08
C GLY A 85 10.31 29.93 18.37
N SER A 86 11.06 29.77 19.46
CA SER A 86 11.59 28.47 19.88
C SER A 86 10.49 27.47 20.22
N THR A 87 9.44 27.89 20.92
CA THR A 87 8.27 27.04 21.21
C THR A 87 7.61 26.53 19.93
N VAL A 88 7.43 27.41 18.93
CA VAL A 88 6.87 27.04 17.62
C VAL A 88 7.79 26.06 16.89
N ASN A 89 9.10 26.32 16.85
CA ASN A 89 10.06 25.45 16.17
C ASN A 89 10.16 24.06 16.84
N ILE A 90 10.15 23.99 18.17
CA ILE A 90 10.12 22.72 18.92
C ILE A 90 8.84 21.93 18.63
N SER A 91 7.69 22.62 18.54
CA SER A 91 6.41 21.99 18.18
C SER A 91 6.45 21.41 16.76
N ARG A 92 6.97 22.16 15.77
CA ARG A 92 7.14 21.70 14.38
C ARG A 92 8.08 20.49 14.29
N LEU A 93 9.22 20.55 14.96
CA LEU A 93 10.17 19.43 15.05
C LEU A 93 9.47 18.17 15.60
N SER A 94 8.74 18.32 16.71
CA SER A 94 8.00 17.22 17.32
C SER A 94 6.94 16.64 16.36
N GLN A 95 6.24 17.48 15.60
CA GLN A 95 5.25 17.04 14.62
C GLN A 95 5.90 16.25 13.47
N HIS A 96 7.05 16.71 12.96
CA HIS A 96 7.78 16.02 11.92
C HIS A 96 8.31 14.66 12.40
N LEU A 97 8.88 14.59 13.61
CA LEU A 97 9.34 13.32 14.19
C LEU A 97 8.18 12.34 14.43
N ARG A 98 7.02 12.80 14.91
CA ARG A 98 5.82 11.95 15.05
C ARG A 98 5.38 11.37 13.71
N ARG A 99 5.37 12.19 12.64
CA ARG A 99 5.06 11.71 11.29
C ARG A 99 6.06 10.67 10.80
N ALA A 100 7.34 10.82 11.12
CA ALA A 100 8.36 9.82 10.78
C ALA A 100 8.11 8.50 11.52
N ASP A 101 7.80 8.54 12.83
CA ASP A 101 7.44 7.36 13.62
C ASP A 101 6.19 6.65 13.07
N GLU A 102 5.12 7.38 12.77
CA GLU A 102 3.90 6.81 12.17
C GLU A 102 4.19 6.01 10.89
N LEU A 103 5.06 6.54 10.02
CA LEU A 103 5.46 5.85 8.78
C LEU A 103 6.27 4.59 9.06
N ILE A 104 7.21 4.65 10.01
CA ILE A 104 8.02 3.50 10.41
C ILE A 104 7.13 2.39 10.97
N GLN A 105 6.19 2.73 11.86
CA GLN A 105 5.26 1.75 12.44
C GLN A 105 4.36 1.12 11.37
N SER A 106 3.79 1.95 10.48
CA SER A 106 2.94 1.47 9.38
C SER A 106 3.71 0.52 8.46
N PHE A 107 4.93 0.89 8.07
CA PHE A 107 5.78 0.05 7.24
C PHE A 107 6.15 -1.26 7.94
N LYS A 108 6.55 -1.21 9.21
CA LYS A 108 6.89 -2.42 9.98
C LYS A 108 5.70 -3.38 10.03
N ALA A 109 4.50 -2.88 10.31
CA ALA A 109 3.29 -3.70 10.33
C ALA A 109 3.03 -4.37 8.98
N VAL A 110 3.08 -3.60 7.88
CA VAL A 110 2.87 -4.11 6.53
C VAL A 110 3.96 -5.11 6.12
N ALA A 111 5.24 -4.82 6.35
CA ALA A 111 6.35 -5.68 5.98
C ALA A 111 6.34 -7.02 6.72
N VAL A 112 6.02 -7.00 8.03
CA VAL A 112 5.90 -8.22 8.83
C VAL A 112 4.70 -9.05 8.39
N ASP A 113 3.54 -8.41 8.15
CA ASP A 113 2.36 -9.14 7.68
C ASP A 113 2.58 -9.69 6.26
N GLN A 114 3.30 -8.99 5.38
CA GLN A 114 3.62 -9.52 4.06
C GLN A 114 4.61 -10.69 4.11
N SER A 115 5.46 -10.84 5.11
CA SER A 115 6.34 -12.00 5.24
C SER A 115 5.70 -13.15 6.04
N SER A 116 4.62 -12.88 6.76
CA SER A 116 3.93 -13.81 7.63
C SER A 116 2.62 -14.33 7.03
N GLU A 117 2.43 -15.65 7.02
CA GLU A 117 1.13 -16.26 6.65
C GLU A 117 0.24 -16.51 7.88
N GLN A 118 0.38 -15.69 8.92
CA GLN A 118 -0.39 -15.88 10.16
C GLN A 118 -1.78 -15.26 10.09
N ARG A 119 -2.77 -16.02 10.59
CA ARG A 119 -4.12 -15.48 10.82
C ARG A 119 -4.16 -14.69 12.11
N ARG A 120 -4.75 -13.50 12.07
CA ARG A 120 -5.03 -12.70 13.27
C ARG A 120 -6.34 -11.93 13.13
N ASN A 121 -6.78 -11.37 14.26
CA ASN A 121 -7.88 -10.41 14.27
C ASN A 121 -7.34 -9.02 13.90
N PHE A 122 -8.07 -8.31 13.05
CA PHE A 122 -7.73 -6.94 12.68
C PHE A 122 -8.98 -6.17 12.21
N ILE A 123 -8.96 -4.86 12.40
CA ILE A 123 -9.97 -3.95 11.84
C ILE A 123 -9.60 -3.72 10.37
N LEU A 124 -10.51 -4.06 9.45
CA LEU A 124 -10.21 -3.98 8.01
C LEU A 124 -9.91 -2.53 7.59
N TYR A 125 -10.69 -1.56 8.07
CA TYR A 125 -10.51 -0.14 7.73
C TYR A 125 -9.10 0.36 8.04
N ASP A 126 -8.68 0.21 9.30
CA ASP A 126 -7.38 0.66 9.78
C ASP A 126 -6.25 -0.03 9.03
N TYR A 127 -6.42 -1.32 8.72
CA TYR A 127 -5.41 -2.07 7.99
C TYR A 127 -5.25 -1.59 6.54
N LEU A 128 -6.37 -1.35 5.83
CA LEU A 128 -6.31 -0.78 4.48
C LEU A 128 -5.67 0.61 4.49
N GLN A 129 -5.95 1.43 5.51
CA GLN A 129 -5.29 2.73 5.69
C GLN A 129 -3.77 2.61 5.89
N GLN A 130 -3.30 1.66 6.69
CA GLN A 130 -1.87 1.42 6.90
C GLN A 130 -1.16 1.01 5.59
N VAL A 131 -1.82 0.19 4.78
CA VAL A 131 -1.28 -0.20 3.45
C VAL A 131 -1.19 1.01 2.54
N LEU A 132 -2.23 1.85 2.46
CA LEU A 132 -2.19 3.07 1.66
C LEU A 132 -1.15 4.08 2.17
N LEU A 133 -0.97 4.19 3.49
CA LEU A 133 0.06 5.04 4.08
C LEU A 133 1.47 4.59 3.68
N SER A 134 1.71 3.28 3.56
CA SER A 134 2.99 2.76 3.05
C SER A 134 3.22 3.02 1.56
N LEU A 135 2.17 3.31 0.80
CA LEU A 135 2.20 3.65 -0.64
C LEU A 135 2.08 5.16 -0.90
N ARG A 136 2.16 5.98 0.16
CA ARG A 136 1.87 7.42 0.07
C ARG A 136 2.81 8.12 -0.91
N TYR A 137 4.07 7.70 -0.97
CA TYR A 137 5.04 8.27 -1.88
C TYR A 137 4.60 8.08 -3.34
N GLU A 138 4.33 6.83 -3.71
CA GLU A 138 3.92 6.44 -5.06
C GLU A 138 2.60 7.09 -5.44
N LEU A 139 1.65 7.21 -4.51
CA LEU A 139 0.38 7.90 -4.72
C LEU A 139 0.56 9.41 -4.95
N SER A 140 1.56 10.03 -4.32
CA SER A 140 1.79 11.47 -4.39
C SER A 140 2.31 11.95 -5.74
N ASP A 141 3.09 11.13 -6.45
CA ASP A 141 3.56 11.43 -7.82
C ASP A 141 2.41 11.57 -8.83
N TYR A 142 1.24 11.04 -8.48
CA TYR A 142 0.03 10.96 -9.29
C TYR A 142 -1.09 11.90 -8.78
N ASP A 143 -0.86 12.61 -7.67
CA ASP A 143 -1.86 13.42 -6.94
C ASP A 143 -3.15 12.65 -6.59
N VAL A 144 -3.01 11.37 -6.24
CA VAL A 144 -4.13 10.48 -5.92
C VAL A 144 -4.29 10.34 -4.41
N LYS A 145 -5.52 10.54 -3.94
CA LYS A 145 -5.93 10.25 -2.56
C LYS A 145 -7.01 9.18 -2.57
N PRO A 146 -6.65 7.90 -2.32
CA PRO A 146 -7.63 6.83 -2.34
C PRO A 146 -8.68 7.02 -1.24
N ASP A 147 -9.95 6.79 -1.58
CA ASP A 147 -11.06 6.85 -0.63
C ASP A 147 -11.46 5.45 -0.19
N ILE A 148 -11.59 5.24 1.13
CA ILE A 148 -12.04 3.96 1.70
C ILE A 148 -13.45 4.12 2.24
N LYS A 149 -14.39 3.35 1.70
CA LYS A 149 -15.80 3.31 2.08
C LYS A 149 -16.14 1.96 2.69
N GLY A 150 -16.60 1.95 3.93
CA GLY A 150 -17.02 0.72 4.60
C GLY A 150 -17.16 0.90 6.11
N ASP A 151 -17.51 -0.18 6.78
CA ASP A 151 -17.65 -0.19 8.23
C ASP A 151 -16.27 -0.09 8.91
N LYS A 152 -16.05 1.03 9.62
CA LYS A 152 -14.79 1.35 10.29
C LYS A 152 -14.46 0.44 11.47
N ILE A 153 -15.44 -0.31 11.99
CA ILE A 153 -15.25 -1.20 13.14
C ILE A 153 -15.33 -2.68 12.77
N LEU A 154 -15.36 -3.02 11.48
CA LEU A 154 -15.44 -4.40 11.02
C LEU A 154 -14.15 -5.16 11.37
N VAL A 155 -14.26 -6.11 12.30
CA VAL A 155 -13.14 -6.98 12.71
C VAL A 155 -13.19 -8.31 11.98
N LEU A 156 -12.13 -8.63 11.25
CA LEU A 156 -11.93 -9.89 10.53
C LEU A 156 -10.91 -10.76 11.23
N GLN A 157 -11.11 -12.07 11.22
CA GLN A 157 -10.07 -13.06 11.48
C GLN A 157 -9.58 -13.64 10.15
N SER A 158 -8.45 -13.14 9.64
CA SER A 158 -7.90 -13.56 8.33
C SER A 158 -6.39 -13.33 8.26
N TYR A 159 -5.80 -13.35 7.06
CA TYR A 159 -4.38 -13.13 6.77
C TYR A 159 -4.14 -11.69 6.29
N PRO A 160 -3.76 -10.74 7.16
CA PRO A 160 -3.58 -9.34 6.75
C PRO A 160 -2.61 -9.18 5.59
N GLY A 161 -1.51 -9.93 5.58
CA GLY A 161 -0.51 -9.91 4.50
C GLY A 161 -1.10 -10.15 3.10
N SER A 162 -2.11 -11.01 2.98
CA SER A 162 -2.81 -11.23 1.72
C SER A 162 -3.59 -9.99 1.27
N PHE A 163 -4.29 -9.29 2.18
CA PHE A 163 -4.99 -8.04 1.86
C PHE A 163 -4.01 -6.93 1.47
N SER A 164 -2.89 -6.81 2.19
CA SER A 164 -1.85 -5.84 1.86
C SER A 164 -1.27 -6.08 0.47
N ARG A 165 -0.91 -7.33 0.15
CA ARG A 165 -0.39 -7.68 -1.18
C ARG A 165 -1.42 -7.45 -2.28
N ILE A 166 -2.68 -7.83 -2.05
CA ILE A 166 -3.77 -7.58 -3.00
C ILE A 166 -3.88 -6.08 -3.29
N LEU A 167 -4.06 -5.28 -2.24
CA LEU A 167 -4.25 -3.83 -2.39
C LEU A 167 -3.02 -3.16 -3.02
N THR A 168 -1.81 -3.54 -2.60
CA THR A 168 -0.56 -3.01 -3.16
C THR A 168 -0.47 -3.27 -4.67
N ASN A 169 -0.79 -4.49 -5.12
CA ASN A 169 -0.77 -4.82 -6.54
C ASN A 169 -1.80 -4.02 -7.33
N LEU A 170 -3.03 -3.89 -6.83
CA LEU A 170 -4.08 -3.15 -7.51
C LEU A 170 -3.73 -1.65 -7.62
N VAL A 171 -3.25 -1.04 -6.52
CA VAL A 171 -2.81 0.36 -6.51
C VAL A 171 -1.66 0.58 -7.48
N LEU A 172 -0.59 -0.21 -7.40
CA LEU A 172 0.56 -0.05 -8.28
C LEU A 172 0.19 -0.25 -9.76
N ASN A 173 -0.75 -1.15 -10.08
CA ASN A 173 -1.24 -1.31 -11.44
C ASN A 173 -1.99 -0.06 -11.94
N SER A 174 -2.85 0.54 -11.11
CA SER A 174 -3.54 1.79 -11.48
C SER A 174 -2.53 2.92 -11.73
N LEU A 175 -1.52 3.07 -10.87
CA LEU A 175 -0.46 4.07 -11.05
C LEU A 175 0.35 3.84 -12.34
N GLN A 176 0.88 2.64 -12.52
CA GLN A 176 1.82 2.33 -13.61
C GLN A 176 1.16 2.18 -14.99
N HIS A 177 -0.11 1.77 -15.02
CA HIS A 177 -0.78 1.38 -16.26
C HIS A 177 -2.07 2.15 -16.51
N GLY A 178 -2.82 2.46 -15.46
CA GLY A 178 -4.10 3.17 -15.55
C GLY A 178 -3.95 4.67 -15.75
N PHE A 179 -3.08 5.33 -15.00
CA PHE A 179 -2.99 6.79 -14.92
C PHE A 179 -2.04 7.41 -15.94
N LYS A 180 -2.43 7.32 -17.21
CA LYS A 180 -1.68 7.90 -18.35
C LYS A 180 -2.27 9.19 -18.89
N THR A 181 -3.47 9.55 -18.46
CA THR A 181 -4.23 10.71 -18.96
C THR A 181 -4.11 11.90 -18.00
N LYS A 182 -4.39 13.11 -18.50
CA LYS A 182 -4.37 14.37 -17.71
C LYS A 182 -5.63 14.58 -16.85
N GLN A 183 -6.47 13.56 -16.69
CA GLN A 183 -7.69 13.68 -15.88
C GLN A 183 -7.36 13.57 -14.39
N ALA A 184 -8.25 14.09 -13.54
CA ALA A 184 -8.12 13.93 -12.10
C ALA A 184 -8.19 12.43 -11.75
N GLN A 185 -7.10 11.89 -11.23
CA GLN A 185 -6.95 10.47 -10.98
C GLN A 185 -7.61 10.11 -9.63
N SER A 186 -8.27 8.96 -9.58
CA SER A 186 -9.05 8.55 -8.42
C SER A 186 -8.96 7.04 -8.20
N ILE A 187 -8.89 6.66 -6.93
CA ILE A 187 -9.02 5.27 -6.47
C ILE A 187 -10.09 5.25 -5.39
N VAL A 188 -11.05 4.34 -5.50
CA VAL A 188 -12.10 4.11 -4.49
C VAL A 188 -12.07 2.64 -4.08
N ILE A 189 -11.98 2.40 -2.78
CA ILE A 189 -12.00 1.07 -2.17
C ILE A 189 -13.24 0.99 -1.31
N GLU A 190 -14.21 0.21 -1.74
CA GLU A 190 -15.46 0.02 -1.03
C GLU A 190 -15.59 -1.41 -0.53
N TYR A 191 -16.05 -1.63 0.70
CA TYR A 191 -16.31 -2.96 1.18
C TYR A 191 -17.57 -3.05 2.04
N SER A 192 -18.23 -4.20 1.95
CA SER A 192 -19.44 -4.49 2.71
C SER A 192 -19.59 -5.99 2.95
N ILE A 193 -20.43 -6.36 3.93
CA ILE A 193 -20.82 -7.74 4.16
C ILE A 193 -22.11 -8.00 3.39
N LEU A 194 -22.06 -8.97 2.47
CA LEU A 194 -23.20 -9.41 1.68
C LEU A 194 -24.23 -10.14 2.55
N SER A 195 -25.44 -10.34 2.00
CA SER A 195 -26.55 -11.00 2.68
C SER A 195 -26.24 -12.45 3.08
N ASP A 196 -25.37 -13.13 2.32
CA ASP A 196 -24.90 -14.49 2.58
C ASP A 196 -23.73 -14.55 3.58
N GLY A 197 -23.31 -13.40 4.11
CA GLY A 197 -22.24 -13.30 5.11
C GLY A 197 -20.83 -13.18 4.54
N GLN A 198 -20.65 -13.19 3.21
CA GLN A 198 -19.35 -13.00 2.59
C GLN A 198 -18.92 -11.52 2.62
N LEU A 199 -17.61 -11.28 2.64
CA LEU A 199 -17.05 -9.94 2.48
C LEU A 199 -16.88 -9.64 1.00
N GLN A 200 -17.50 -8.58 0.52
CA GLN A 200 -17.22 -8.03 -0.80
C GLN A 200 -16.33 -6.79 -0.67
N ILE A 201 -15.27 -6.72 -1.47
CA ILE A 201 -14.38 -5.57 -1.63
C ILE A 201 -14.38 -5.19 -3.10
N GLN A 202 -14.72 -3.94 -3.40
CA GLN A 202 -14.64 -3.35 -4.72
C GLN A 202 -13.52 -2.33 -4.74
N TYR A 203 -12.51 -2.57 -5.59
CA TYR A 203 -11.47 -1.60 -5.92
C TYR A 203 -11.82 -0.98 -7.26
N ARG A 204 -11.86 0.35 -7.34
CA ARG A 204 -12.14 1.11 -8.56
C ARG A 204 -11.06 2.14 -8.82
N ASP A 205 -10.56 2.20 -10.05
CA ASP A 205 -9.80 3.34 -10.55
C ASP A 205 -10.47 3.94 -11.79
N ASN A 206 -10.14 5.19 -12.10
CA ASN A 206 -10.58 5.88 -13.31
C ASN A 206 -9.44 6.02 -14.34
N GLY A 207 -8.57 5.01 -14.45
CA GLY A 207 -7.50 4.98 -15.44
C GLY A 207 -8.01 4.79 -16.87
N VAL A 208 -7.08 4.51 -17.79
CA VAL A 208 -7.38 4.25 -19.22
C VAL A 208 -8.16 2.96 -19.47
N GLY A 209 -8.36 2.12 -18.46
CA GLY A 209 -9.01 0.82 -18.59
C GLY A 209 -8.26 -0.14 -19.52
N MET A 210 -8.96 -1.19 -19.97
CA MET A 210 -8.40 -2.29 -20.75
C MET A 210 -9.33 -2.67 -21.90
N SER A 211 -8.73 -3.15 -23.00
CA SER A 211 -9.50 -3.79 -24.08
C SER A 211 -9.94 -5.19 -23.67
N GLU A 212 -10.97 -5.73 -24.33
CA GLU A 212 -11.49 -7.08 -24.07
C GLU A 212 -10.41 -8.17 -24.21
N ALA A 213 -9.53 -8.03 -25.21
CA ALA A 213 -8.41 -8.94 -25.43
C ALA A 213 -7.38 -8.93 -24.29
N VAL A 214 -7.15 -7.76 -23.68
CA VAL A 214 -6.30 -7.64 -22.48
C VAL A 214 -7.02 -8.22 -21.28
N LEU A 215 -8.28 -7.83 -21.06
CA LEU A 215 -9.13 -8.24 -19.93
C LEU A 215 -9.22 -9.76 -19.80
N ALA A 216 -9.34 -10.48 -20.92
CA ALA A 216 -9.41 -11.94 -20.93
C ALA A 216 -8.16 -12.65 -20.38
N ARG A 217 -7.02 -11.96 -20.34
CA ARG A 217 -5.70 -12.54 -20.05
C ARG A 217 -5.02 -11.95 -18.82
N ILE A 218 -5.61 -10.96 -18.16
CA ILE A 218 -4.96 -10.19 -17.09
C ILE A 218 -4.49 -11.04 -15.89
N PHE A 219 -5.12 -12.19 -15.66
CA PHE A 219 -4.75 -13.09 -14.57
C PHE A 219 -3.76 -14.18 -15.01
N GLU A 220 -3.43 -14.26 -16.30
CA GLU A 220 -2.40 -15.18 -16.80
C GLU A 220 -1.03 -14.76 -16.26
N PRO A 221 -0.27 -15.68 -15.65
CA PRO A 221 1.10 -15.39 -15.23
C PRO A 221 1.95 -14.88 -16.40
N PHE A 222 2.78 -13.86 -16.14
CA PHE A 222 3.69 -13.22 -17.10
C PHE A 222 3.01 -12.43 -18.23
N TYR A 223 1.67 -12.35 -18.25
CA TYR A 223 0.99 -11.50 -19.21
C TYR A 223 1.08 -10.03 -18.78
N THR A 224 1.57 -9.18 -19.68
CA THR A 224 1.66 -7.73 -19.46
C THR A 224 1.74 -6.98 -20.78
N THR A 225 1.12 -5.80 -20.81
CA THR A 225 1.25 -4.84 -21.93
C THR A 225 2.45 -3.91 -21.75
N ALA A 226 3.18 -4.03 -20.64
CA ALA A 226 4.27 -3.14 -20.24
C ALA A 226 5.63 -3.86 -20.11
N GLN A 227 5.83 -4.97 -20.84
CA GLN A 227 7.07 -5.77 -20.78
C GLN A 227 8.33 -4.90 -21.02
N GLN A 228 8.25 -3.96 -21.97
CA GLN A 228 9.35 -3.06 -22.33
C GLN A 228 9.69 -2.05 -21.21
N ASN A 229 8.77 -1.83 -20.27
CA ASN A 229 8.95 -0.94 -19.12
C ASN A 229 9.27 -1.73 -17.83
N GLY A 230 9.70 -2.98 -17.95
CA GLY A 230 10.06 -3.83 -16.81
C GLY A 230 8.87 -4.46 -16.08
N GLY A 231 7.67 -4.43 -16.65
CA GLY A 231 6.52 -5.13 -16.09
C GLY A 231 6.74 -6.64 -16.09
N SER A 232 6.64 -7.29 -14.93
CA SER A 232 6.84 -8.75 -14.81
C SER A 232 5.63 -9.58 -15.23
N GLY A 233 4.43 -8.95 -15.30
CA GLY A 233 3.17 -9.64 -15.57
C GLY A 233 2.73 -10.61 -14.46
N LEU A 234 3.31 -10.50 -13.26
CA LEU A 234 3.02 -11.39 -12.14
C LEU A 234 2.06 -10.79 -11.11
N GLY A 235 1.80 -9.48 -11.14
CA GLY A 235 1.04 -8.82 -10.07
C GLY A 235 -0.40 -9.34 -9.95
N LEU A 236 -1.16 -9.35 -11.05
CA LEU A 236 -2.55 -9.80 -11.04
C LEU A 236 -2.69 -11.31 -10.89
N SER A 237 -1.74 -12.12 -11.37
CA SER A 237 -1.75 -13.56 -11.12
C SER A 237 -1.48 -13.89 -9.65
N ILE A 238 -0.63 -13.11 -8.96
CA ILE A 238 -0.46 -13.17 -7.50
C ILE A 238 -1.77 -12.80 -6.81
N VAL A 239 -2.44 -11.70 -7.21
CA VAL A 239 -3.75 -11.31 -6.66
C VAL A 239 -4.76 -12.43 -6.81
N TYR A 240 -4.87 -13.01 -8.00
CA TYR A 240 -5.79 -14.11 -8.30
C TYR A 240 -5.52 -15.32 -7.40
N ASN A 241 -4.26 -15.71 -7.24
CA ASN A 241 -3.87 -16.84 -6.39
C ASN A 241 -4.13 -16.55 -4.90
N LEU A 242 -3.85 -15.34 -4.41
CA LEU A 242 -4.16 -14.96 -3.03
C LEU A 242 -5.66 -15.05 -2.75
N VAL A 243 -6.49 -14.52 -3.66
CA VAL A 243 -7.95 -14.55 -3.52
C VAL A 243 -8.49 -15.98 -3.59
N THR A 244 -8.14 -16.74 -4.63
CA THR A 244 -8.74 -18.05 -4.89
C THR A 244 -8.13 -19.17 -4.05
N GLN A 245 -6.79 -19.19 -3.90
CA GLN A 245 -6.09 -20.29 -3.24
C GLN A 245 -5.94 -20.07 -1.73
N GLN A 246 -5.55 -18.88 -1.29
CA GLN A 246 -5.30 -18.62 0.13
C GLN A 246 -6.57 -18.18 0.87
N LEU A 247 -7.30 -17.22 0.31
CA LEU A 247 -8.51 -16.65 0.91
C LEU A 247 -9.80 -17.41 0.54
N LYS A 248 -9.72 -18.38 -0.38
CA LYS A 248 -10.83 -19.23 -0.82
C LYS A 248 -12.04 -18.45 -1.36
N GLY A 249 -11.79 -17.30 -1.96
CA GLY A 249 -12.79 -16.41 -2.55
C GLY A 249 -12.79 -16.41 -4.07
N SER A 250 -13.41 -15.38 -4.64
CA SER A 250 -13.46 -15.11 -6.08
C SER A 250 -13.09 -13.66 -6.38
N ILE A 251 -12.58 -13.42 -7.57
CA ILE A 251 -12.26 -12.08 -8.09
C ILE A 251 -12.79 -11.95 -9.52
N ILE A 252 -13.45 -10.84 -9.80
CA ILE A 252 -13.95 -10.46 -11.13
C ILE A 252 -13.36 -9.10 -11.47
N CYS A 253 -13.02 -8.89 -12.74
CA CYS A 253 -12.56 -7.60 -13.26
C CYS A 253 -13.51 -7.12 -14.34
N GLU A 254 -13.94 -5.87 -14.24
CA GLU A 254 -14.73 -5.15 -15.23
C GLU A 254 -13.93 -3.93 -15.66
N SER A 255 -13.69 -3.78 -16.96
CA SER A 255 -12.96 -2.65 -17.51
C SER A 255 -13.35 -2.40 -18.95
N GLN A 256 -13.38 -1.12 -19.32
CA GLN A 256 -13.57 -0.67 -20.69
C GLN A 256 -12.54 0.43 -20.98
N PRO A 257 -12.08 0.57 -22.23
CA PRO A 257 -11.19 1.67 -22.60
C PRO A 257 -11.78 3.02 -22.18
N ASP A 258 -10.95 3.86 -21.57
CA ASP A 258 -11.26 5.20 -21.07
C ASP A 258 -12.30 5.29 -19.94
N HIS A 259 -12.74 4.17 -19.37
CA HIS A 259 -13.72 4.12 -18.27
C HIS A 259 -13.15 3.57 -16.96
N GLY A 260 -11.83 3.31 -16.90
CA GLY A 260 -11.17 2.78 -15.72
C GLY A 260 -11.36 1.27 -15.54
N THR A 261 -11.10 0.82 -14.31
CA THR A 261 -11.10 -0.60 -13.94
C THR A 261 -11.76 -0.81 -12.60
N THR A 262 -12.62 -1.82 -12.52
CA THR A 262 -13.24 -2.29 -11.27
C THR A 262 -12.83 -3.73 -11.01
N PHE A 263 -12.25 -4.00 -9.85
CA PHE A 263 -12.04 -5.35 -9.33
C PHE A 263 -13.02 -5.62 -8.19
N THR A 264 -13.83 -6.65 -8.33
CA THR A 264 -14.77 -7.11 -7.30
C THR A 264 -14.25 -8.42 -6.71
N ILE A 265 -13.86 -8.37 -5.44
CA ILE A 265 -13.32 -9.51 -4.68
C ILE A 265 -14.37 -9.94 -3.66
N THR A 266 -14.75 -11.21 -3.69
CA THR A 266 -15.71 -11.79 -2.73
C THR A 266 -15.02 -12.89 -1.94
N LEU A 267 -14.99 -12.75 -0.61
CA LEU A 267 -14.21 -13.61 0.29
C LEU A 267 -15.11 -14.27 1.36
N PRO A 268 -14.98 -15.57 1.61
CA PRO A 268 -15.47 -16.16 2.84
C PRO A 268 -14.64 -15.64 4.01
N VAL A 269 -15.28 -14.99 4.99
CA VAL A 269 -14.59 -14.43 6.15
C VAL A 269 -15.24 -14.83 7.45
N ARG A 270 -14.43 -14.90 8.51
CA ARG A 270 -14.93 -14.97 9.88
C ARG A 270 -14.94 -13.58 10.48
N ILE A 271 -16.15 -13.07 10.72
CA ILE A 271 -16.38 -11.78 11.38
C ILE A 271 -16.40 -12.02 12.88
N VAL A 272 -15.55 -11.30 13.62
CA VAL A 272 -15.41 -11.50 15.07
C VAL A 272 -16.31 -10.56 15.87
N VAL A 273 -16.54 -9.34 15.38
CA VAL A 273 -17.46 -8.38 15.99
C VAL A 273 -18.18 -7.60 14.90
N LYS A 274 -19.51 -7.69 14.89
CA LYS A 274 -20.41 -6.77 14.18
C LYS A 274 -21.25 -6.14 15.26
N TYR A 275 -21.02 -4.88 15.62
CA TYR A 275 -21.91 -4.22 16.57
C TYR A 275 -23.29 -4.14 15.91
N ARG A 276 -24.26 -4.93 16.36
CA ARG A 276 -25.65 -4.74 15.96
C ARG A 276 -26.06 -3.36 16.47
N LYS A 277 -26.31 -2.41 15.57
CA LYS A 277 -27.23 -1.31 15.90
C LYS A 277 -28.54 -1.98 16.30
N ASN A 278 -28.88 -1.94 17.57
CA ASN A 278 -30.25 -2.17 18.00
C ASN A 278 -31.10 -1.11 17.30
N VAL A 279 -31.81 -1.54 16.26
CA VAL A 279 -33.02 -0.85 15.80
C VAL A 279 -34.16 -1.51 16.57
N GLY A 280 -34.82 -0.71 17.40
CA GLY A 280 -35.89 -1.11 18.32
C GLY A 280 -35.72 -0.28 19.59
N SER A 281 -36.57 0.70 19.88
CA SER A 281 -38.00 0.90 19.57
C SER A 281 -38.30 2.38 19.39
#